data_AF-A0A2G6G0R2-F1
#
_entry.id   AF-A0A2G6G0R2-F1
#
_cell.length_a   1.000
_cell.length_b   1.000
_cell.length_c   1.000
_cell.angle_alpha   90.00
_cell.angle_beta   90.00
_cell.angle_gamma   90.00
#
_symmetry.space_group_name_H-M   'P 1'
#
loop_
_entity.id
_entity.type
_entity.pdbx_description
1 polymer ?
#
loop_
_entity_poly.entity_id
_entity_poly.type
_entity_poly.pdbx_seq_one_letter_code
_entity_poly.pdbx_strand_id
1 'polypeptide(L)'
;MMNTKHTLRAVLALMLMLSLFLTGCASDSVAPHDEAPALSDEGVATQAAAMALVTAHVLPRMVEYSSTNKDMYSYEFSDEDVVAGTIWLDFRTGGADGAPATYSAGDWCRMHTADGEAIGFAVGLDSQIAVTLNIMADIVQATDTATVRAGSGGTFTAGAYSATFDFADVVVTAGQNYPAGGTMTFVSGARVLTVTFDGDETAVATLAGGGSWVLNLEDGSINAAG
;
A
#
# COMPACT_ATOMS: atom_id res chain seq x y z
N MET A 1 -4.89 16.58 19.60
CA MET A 1 -3.47 16.79 19.98
C MET A 1 -2.66 15.68 19.35
N MET A 2 -2.08 15.94 18.17
CA MET A 2 -1.25 14.97 17.46
C MET A 2 0.04 14.74 18.25
N ASN A 3 0.32 13.49 18.57
CA ASN A 3 1.40 13.08 19.45
C ASN A 3 2.74 13.22 18.68
N THR A 4 3.42 14.35 18.90
CA THR A 4 4.66 14.81 18.24
C THR A 4 5.85 13.85 18.35
N LYS A 5 5.69 12.74 19.07
CA LYS A 5 6.68 11.68 19.22
C LYS A 5 6.62 10.62 18.10
N HIS A 6 5.48 10.44 17.44
CA HIS A 6 5.35 9.46 16.33
C HIS A 6 6.03 9.98 15.05
N THR A 7 5.88 11.27 14.74
CA THR A 7 6.54 11.90 13.59
C THR A 7 8.07 11.88 13.69
N LEU A 8 8.64 12.05 14.89
CA LEU A 8 10.10 12.08 15.06
C LEU A 8 10.76 10.70 14.92
N ARG A 9 10.04 9.60 15.19
CA ARG A 9 10.56 8.22 15.10
C ARG A 9 10.47 7.66 13.69
N ALA A 10 9.36 7.91 12.98
CA ALA A 10 9.21 7.58 11.57
C ALA A 10 10.29 8.29 10.70
N VAL A 11 10.60 9.56 11.00
CA VAL A 11 11.64 10.33 10.31
C VAL A 11 13.06 9.75 10.51
N LEU A 12 13.34 9.16 11.68
CA LEU A 12 14.67 8.62 11.98
C LEU A 12 14.90 7.22 11.37
N ALA A 13 13.86 6.39 11.29
CA ALA A 13 13.91 5.09 10.61
C ALA A 13 14.01 5.23 9.08
N LEU A 14 13.37 6.26 8.52
CA LEU A 14 13.43 6.60 7.11
C LEU A 14 14.82 7.05 6.63
N MET A 15 15.59 7.78 7.46
CA MET A 15 16.98 8.13 7.11
C MET A 15 17.87 6.89 6.90
N LEU A 16 17.54 5.77 7.55
CA LEU A 16 18.23 4.50 7.32
C LEU A 16 17.79 3.85 5.98
N MET A 17 16.49 3.91 5.64
CA MET A 17 15.98 3.45 4.34
C MET A 17 16.54 4.26 3.16
N LEU A 18 16.68 5.58 3.31
CA LEU A 18 17.30 6.48 2.31
C LEU A 18 18.73 6.05 1.94
N SER A 19 19.49 5.48 2.88
CA SER A 19 20.85 4.98 2.59
C SER A 19 20.88 3.73 1.72
N LEU A 20 19.78 2.97 1.65
CA LEU A 20 19.63 1.80 0.78
C LEU A 20 19.08 2.17 -0.61
N PHE A 21 18.36 3.29 -0.72
CA PHE A 21 17.89 3.82 -2.00
C PHE A 21 18.95 4.65 -2.74
N LEU A 22 19.93 5.23 -2.03
CA LEU A 22 20.90 6.20 -2.56
C LEU A 22 22.31 5.67 -2.85
N THR A 23 22.58 4.37 -2.73
CA THR A 23 23.89 3.81 -3.16
C THR A 23 24.06 3.73 -4.69
N GLY A 24 23.10 4.25 -5.47
CA GLY A 24 23.21 4.41 -6.91
C GLY A 24 23.66 5.81 -7.32
N CYS A 25 24.98 5.97 -7.51
CA CYS A 25 25.62 6.87 -8.48
C CYS A 25 25.78 8.38 -8.14
N ALA A 26 27.00 8.72 -7.70
CA ALA A 26 27.74 9.77 -8.40
C ALA A 26 28.29 9.16 -9.70
N SER A 27 27.49 9.12 -10.78
CA SER A 27 27.95 8.63 -12.08
C SER A 27 27.56 9.61 -13.17
N ASP A 28 28.63 10.21 -13.70
CA ASP A 28 28.85 10.81 -15.01
C ASP A 28 27.67 11.01 -15.99
N SER A 29 27.51 12.25 -16.47
CA SER A 29 26.32 12.72 -17.20
C SER A 29 26.33 12.47 -18.72
N VAL A 30 27.02 11.43 -19.21
CA VAL A 30 27.18 11.18 -20.66
C VAL A 30 26.93 9.74 -21.14
N ALA A 31 26.46 8.81 -20.30
CA ALA A 31 26.04 7.48 -20.73
C ALA A 31 24.50 7.34 -20.68
N PRO A 32 23.79 7.41 -21.82
CA PRO A 32 22.37 7.05 -21.85
C PRO A 32 22.26 5.53 -21.80
N HIS A 33 21.52 5.01 -20.79
CA HIS A 33 21.15 3.60 -20.57
C HIS A 33 22.08 2.72 -19.71
N ASP A 34 22.51 3.19 -18.54
CA ASP A 34 22.85 2.22 -17.48
C ASP A 34 21.53 1.59 -16.99
N GLU A 35 21.36 0.27 -17.21
CA GLU A 35 20.28 -0.50 -16.59
C GLU A 35 20.33 -0.30 -15.08
N ALA A 36 19.17 -0.07 -14.45
CA ALA A 36 19.12 0.06 -12.99
C ALA A 36 19.73 -1.20 -12.35
N PRO A 37 20.60 -1.05 -11.33
CA PRO A 37 21.25 -2.20 -10.73
C PRO A 37 20.22 -3.17 -10.17
N ALA A 38 20.50 -4.47 -10.25
CA ALA A 38 19.57 -5.46 -9.70
C ALA A 38 19.35 -5.21 -8.20
N LEU A 39 18.09 -5.13 -7.77
CA LEU A 39 17.74 -5.01 -6.35
C LEU A 39 18.28 -6.21 -5.58
N SER A 40 18.70 -5.99 -4.34
CA SER A 40 18.94 -7.08 -3.38
C SER A 40 17.61 -7.64 -2.87
N ASP A 41 17.65 -8.79 -2.20
CA ASP A 41 16.46 -9.37 -1.58
C ASP A 41 15.89 -8.44 -0.49
N GLU A 42 16.77 -7.81 0.29
CA GLU A 42 16.42 -6.77 1.27
C GLU A 42 15.81 -5.53 0.61
N GLY A 43 16.31 -5.13 -0.57
CA GLY A 43 15.77 -4.02 -1.34
C GLY A 43 14.32 -4.29 -1.79
N VAL A 44 14.04 -5.49 -2.29
CA VAL A 44 12.67 -5.87 -2.64
C VAL A 44 11.79 -6.02 -1.40
N ALA A 45 12.31 -6.57 -0.31
CA ALA A 45 11.59 -6.65 0.96
C ALA A 45 11.22 -5.26 1.49
N THR A 46 12.10 -4.26 1.33
CA THR A 46 11.82 -2.86 1.67
C THR A 46 10.72 -2.26 0.80
N GLN A 47 10.71 -2.54 -0.52
CA GLN A 47 9.61 -2.10 -1.39
C GLN A 47 8.27 -2.75 -1.02
N ALA A 48 8.28 -4.04 -0.70
CA ALA A 48 7.10 -4.75 -0.22
C ALA A 48 6.61 -4.21 1.13
N ALA A 49 7.53 -3.81 2.04
CA ALA A 49 7.20 -3.18 3.31
C ALA A 49 6.51 -1.83 3.12
N ALA A 50 7.04 -1.00 2.22
CA ALA A 50 6.41 0.26 1.85
C ALA A 50 4.99 0.01 1.32
N MET A 51 4.80 -0.96 0.42
CA MET A 51 3.47 -1.28 -0.12
C MET A 51 2.53 -1.87 0.94
N ALA A 52 3.02 -2.67 1.88
CA ALA A 52 2.23 -3.16 3.00
C ALA A 52 1.75 -2.02 3.91
N LEU A 53 2.61 -1.03 4.17
CA LEU A 53 2.25 0.19 4.88
C LEU A 53 1.14 0.96 4.14
N VAL A 54 1.29 1.20 2.83
CA VAL A 54 0.22 1.84 2.02
C VAL A 54 -1.07 1.06 2.11
N THR A 55 -0.99 -0.27 2.04
CA THR A 55 -2.16 -1.16 2.14
C THR A 55 -2.88 -0.97 3.48
N ALA A 56 -2.14 -0.94 4.59
CA ALA A 56 -2.71 -0.73 5.93
C ALA A 56 -3.38 0.66 6.07
N HIS A 57 -2.87 1.70 5.42
CA HIS A 57 -3.46 3.04 5.48
C HIS A 57 -4.66 3.23 4.54
N VAL A 58 -4.61 2.61 3.36
CA VAL A 58 -5.53 2.89 2.26
C VAL A 58 -6.74 1.96 2.28
N LEU A 59 -6.56 0.65 2.49
CA LEU A 59 -7.66 -0.31 2.43
C LEU A 59 -8.79 -0.05 3.45
N PRO A 60 -8.54 0.39 4.70
CA PRO A 60 -9.62 0.69 5.65
C PRO A 60 -10.62 1.71 5.11
N ARG A 61 -10.23 2.58 4.17
CA ARG A 61 -11.13 3.57 3.56
C ARG A 61 -12.27 2.95 2.75
N MET A 62 -12.21 1.65 2.42
CA MET A 62 -13.34 0.93 1.83
C MET A 62 -14.53 0.79 2.79
N VAL A 63 -14.28 0.77 4.11
CA VAL A 63 -15.29 0.51 5.15
C VAL A 63 -15.38 1.59 6.23
N GLU A 64 -14.39 2.48 6.33
CA GLU A 64 -14.37 3.57 7.32
C GLU A 64 -14.78 4.92 6.75
N TYR A 65 -15.34 4.96 5.53
CA TYR A 65 -15.67 6.23 4.87
C TYR A 65 -16.74 7.00 5.67
N SER A 66 -16.33 8.11 6.31
CA SER A 66 -17.07 8.73 7.41
C SER A 66 -18.23 9.65 6.95
N SER A 67 -19.44 9.16 7.19
CA SER A 67 -20.58 9.73 7.93
C SER A 67 -21.14 11.17 7.73
N THR A 68 -20.49 12.13 7.07
CA THR A 68 -21.09 13.47 6.85
C THR A 68 -21.38 13.80 5.39
N ASN A 69 -20.78 13.10 4.44
CA ASN A 69 -21.05 13.34 3.02
C ASN A 69 -20.99 12.03 2.22
N LYS A 70 -22.08 11.27 2.28
CA LYS A 70 -22.23 9.98 1.59
C LYS A 70 -22.32 10.09 0.06
N ASP A 71 -22.30 11.32 -0.47
CA ASP A 71 -22.31 11.64 -1.90
C ASP A 71 -20.91 11.90 -2.47
N MET A 72 -19.87 11.90 -1.62
CA MET A 72 -18.47 11.99 -2.07
C MET A 72 -17.87 10.58 -2.23
N TYR A 73 -17.21 10.37 -3.37
CA TYR A 73 -16.63 9.09 -3.79
C TYR A 73 -15.11 9.19 -3.94
N SER A 74 -14.49 10.15 -3.24
CA SER A 74 -13.05 10.30 -3.17
C SER A 74 -12.60 10.54 -1.74
N TYR A 75 -11.37 10.12 -1.45
CA TYR A 75 -10.69 10.39 -0.19
C TYR A 75 -9.30 10.94 -0.49
N GLU A 76 -8.99 12.09 0.08
CA GLU A 76 -7.71 12.78 -0.06
C GLU A 76 -6.88 12.53 1.20
N PHE A 77 -5.70 11.97 1.03
CA PHE A 77 -4.68 11.87 2.06
C PHE A 77 -3.80 13.12 1.99
N SER A 78 -3.51 13.72 3.14
CA SER A 78 -2.75 14.97 3.20
C SER A 78 -1.26 14.71 3.00
N ASP A 79 -0.53 15.73 2.54
CA ASP A 79 0.94 15.68 2.44
C ASP A 79 1.65 15.60 3.81
N GLU A 80 0.91 15.68 4.92
CA GLU A 80 1.44 15.49 6.27
C GLU A 80 1.24 14.04 6.79
N ASP A 81 0.46 13.23 6.08
CA ASP A 81 0.20 11.83 6.42
C ASP A 81 1.33 10.90 5.94
N VAL A 82 1.28 9.62 6.30
CA VAL A 82 2.25 8.62 5.80
C VAL A 82 2.13 8.45 4.27
N VAL A 83 0.90 8.57 3.79
CA VAL A 83 0.48 8.41 2.40
C VAL A 83 -0.11 9.74 1.94
N ALA A 84 0.15 10.17 0.72
CA ALA A 84 -0.38 11.42 0.17
C ALA A 84 -1.00 11.20 -1.22
N GLY A 85 -2.06 11.95 -1.52
CA GLY A 85 -2.79 11.88 -2.79
C GLY A 85 -4.23 11.44 -2.63
N THR A 86 -4.90 11.16 -3.75
CA THR A 86 -6.35 10.91 -3.77
C THR A 86 -6.68 9.51 -4.25
N ILE A 87 -7.61 8.86 -3.56
CA ILE A 87 -8.28 7.65 -4.02
C ILE A 87 -9.73 7.93 -4.36
N TRP A 88 -10.27 7.12 -5.26
CA TRP A 88 -11.65 7.13 -5.71
C TRP A 88 -12.30 5.80 -5.34
N LEU A 89 -13.54 5.86 -4.84
CA LEU A 89 -14.33 4.74 -4.34
C LEU A 89 -15.62 4.63 -5.14
N ASP A 90 -15.77 3.60 -5.98
CA ASP A 90 -17.01 3.29 -6.71
C ASP A 90 -17.75 2.17 -5.99
N PHE A 91 -18.88 2.49 -5.35
CA PHE A 91 -19.73 1.51 -4.66
C PHE A 91 -20.86 1.04 -5.57
N ARG A 92 -21.16 -0.27 -5.53
CA ARG A 92 -22.20 -0.89 -6.35
C ARG A 92 -23.03 -1.90 -5.59
N THR A 93 -24.21 -2.21 -6.14
CA THR A 93 -25.12 -3.26 -5.69
C THR A 93 -25.23 -4.37 -6.73
N GLY A 94 -25.06 -5.62 -6.33
CA GLY A 94 -25.01 -6.77 -7.22
C GLY A 94 -23.62 -7.02 -7.83
N GLY A 95 -22.55 -6.54 -7.18
CA GLY A 95 -21.18 -6.73 -7.66
C GLY A 95 -20.70 -5.69 -8.70
N ALA A 96 -19.61 -6.02 -9.41
CA ALA A 96 -18.88 -5.10 -10.29
C ALA A 96 -19.71 -4.53 -11.46
N ASP A 97 -20.60 -5.35 -12.03
CA ASP A 97 -21.51 -4.94 -13.11
C ASP A 97 -22.86 -4.43 -12.58
N GLY A 98 -22.94 -4.26 -11.26
CA GLY A 98 -24.10 -3.79 -10.54
C GLY A 98 -24.43 -2.32 -10.77
N ALA A 99 -25.57 -1.92 -10.21
CA ALA A 99 -25.99 -0.52 -10.23
C ALA A 99 -25.12 0.31 -9.26
N PRO A 100 -24.75 1.55 -9.63
CA PRO A 100 -24.10 2.48 -8.70
C PRO A 100 -24.90 2.63 -7.41
N ALA A 101 -24.20 2.68 -6.30
CA ALA A 101 -24.78 2.71 -4.97
C ALA A 101 -24.08 3.74 -4.09
N THR A 102 -24.78 4.19 -3.05
CA THR A 102 -24.12 4.91 -1.95
C THR A 102 -23.33 3.92 -1.09
N TYR A 103 -22.37 4.42 -0.33
CA TYR A 103 -21.60 3.63 0.64
C TYR A 103 -22.48 2.68 1.46
N SER A 104 -23.58 3.18 2.05
CA SER A 104 -24.43 2.40 2.95
C SER A 104 -25.35 1.38 2.26
N ALA A 105 -25.34 1.33 0.93
CA ALA A 105 -26.13 0.38 0.15
C ALA A 105 -25.28 -0.58 -0.68
N GLY A 106 -23.99 -0.27 -0.89
CA GLY A 106 -23.10 -1.08 -1.72
C GLY A 106 -22.76 -2.43 -1.06
N ASP A 107 -22.77 -3.48 -1.87
CA ASP A 107 -22.22 -4.81 -1.53
C ASP A 107 -20.86 -5.06 -2.18
N TRP A 108 -20.38 -4.08 -2.95
CA TRP A 108 -19.12 -4.12 -3.67
C TRP A 108 -18.51 -2.73 -3.77
N CYS A 109 -17.19 -2.66 -3.78
CA CYS A 109 -16.44 -1.41 -3.97
C CYS A 109 -15.24 -1.62 -4.89
N ARG A 110 -14.97 -0.62 -5.73
CA ARG A 110 -13.68 -0.43 -6.39
C ARG A 110 -13.00 0.81 -5.87
N MET A 111 -11.83 0.61 -5.27
CA MET A 111 -10.89 1.65 -4.91
C MET A 111 -9.85 1.81 -6.02
N HIS A 112 -9.64 3.03 -6.50
CA HIS A 112 -8.68 3.29 -7.56
C HIS A 112 -8.05 4.68 -7.49
N THR A 113 -6.90 4.83 -8.13
CA THR A 113 -6.29 6.14 -8.43
C THR A 113 -6.75 6.60 -9.81
N ALA A 114 -6.90 7.92 -10.03
CA ALA A 114 -7.15 8.44 -11.37
C ALA A 114 -5.88 8.40 -12.23
N ASP A 115 -6.04 8.44 -13.55
CA ASP A 115 -4.93 8.42 -14.49
C ASP A 115 -4.00 9.63 -14.25
N GLY A 116 -2.73 9.36 -13.98
CA GLY A 116 -1.73 10.39 -13.66
C GLY A 116 -1.77 10.90 -12.21
N GLU A 117 -2.70 10.41 -11.38
CA GLU A 117 -2.85 10.80 -9.96
C GLU A 117 -2.45 9.63 -9.05
N ALA A 118 -1.19 9.21 -9.13
CA ALA A 118 -0.67 8.17 -8.25
C ALA A 118 -0.59 8.65 -6.80
N ILE A 119 -0.71 7.71 -5.87
CA ILE A 119 -0.48 7.94 -4.45
C ILE A 119 1.03 7.92 -4.18
N GLY A 120 1.50 8.84 -3.35
CA GLY A 120 2.89 8.90 -2.89
C GLY A 120 3.03 8.62 -1.39
N PHE A 121 4.28 8.59 -0.93
CA PHE A 121 4.62 8.57 0.50
C PHE A 121 5.00 9.99 0.93
N ALA A 122 4.28 10.56 1.89
CA ALA A 122 4.57 11.90 2.39
C ALA A 122 5.64 11.94 3.49
N VAL A 123 6.19 10.77 3.87
CA VAL A 123 7.31 10.68 4.81
C VAL A 123 8.62 10.96 4.07
N GLY A 124 8.95 12.23 3.80
CA GLY A 124 10.30 12.69 3.41
C GLY A 124 10.93 12.09 2.14
N LEU A 125 10.19 11.29 1.38
CA LEU A 125 10.57 10.73 0.10
C LEU A 125 9.93 11.59 -0.99
N ASP A 126 10.50 12.78 -1.23
CA ASP A 126 10.04 13.69 -2.28
C ASP A 126 9.77 12.92 -3.58
N SER A 127 8.50 12.81 -3.96
CA SER A 127 8.02 12.44 -5.32
C SER A 127 8.53 11.14 -5.95
N GLN A 128 9.32 10.33 -5.26
CA GLN A 128 10.06 9.21 -5.88
C GLN A 128 9.29 7.91 -5.90
N ILE A 129 8.29 7.76 -5.04
CA ILE A 129 7.44 6.57 -4.99
C ILE A 129 6.04 6.92 -5.46
N ALA A 130 5.56 6.20 -6.46
CA ALA A 130 4.23 6.34 -7.03
C ALA A 130 3.52 4.99 -7.02
N VAL A 131 2.32 4.97 -6.44
CA VAL A 131 1.47 3.78 -6.33
C VAL A 131 0.18 4.04 -7.11
N THR A 132 -0.13 3.17 -8.07
CA THR A 132 -1.44 3.16 -8.73
C THR A 132 -2.29 2.03 -8.14
N LEU A 133 -3.56 2.30 -7.92
CA LEU A 133 -4.49 1.35 -7.30
C LEU A 133 -5.61 0.98 -8.27
N ASN A 134 -5.95 -0.30 -8.27
CA ASN A 134 -7.17 -0.82 -8.85
C ASN A 134 -7.63 -2.04 -8.03
N ILE A 135 -8.26 -1.75 -6.90
CA ILE A 135 -8.59 -2.74 -5.88
C ILE A 135 -10.09 -2.94 -5.82
N MET A 136 -10.54 -4.20 -5.91
CA MET A 136 -11.95 -4.55 -5.85
C MET A 136 -12.22 -5.34 -4.57
N ALA A 137 -13.32 -5.05 -3.88
CA ALA A 137 -13.67 -5.73 -2.66
C ALA A 137 -15.18 -6.00 -2.58
N ASP A 138 -15.52 -7.12 -1.95
CA ASP A 138 -16.87 -7.44 -1.51
C ASP A 138 -17.12 -6.84 -0.14
N ILE A 139 -18.23 -6.13 0.04
CA ILE A 139 -18.58 -5.45 1.29
C ILE A 139 -19.73 -6.15 1.97
N VAL A 140 -19.56 -6.41 3.26
CA VAL A 140 -20.62 -6.90 4.14
C VAL A 140 -20.97 -5.80 5.14
N GLN A 141 -22.02 -5.04 4.82
CA GLN A 141 -22.49 -3.90 5.62
C GLN A 141 -22.90 -4.30 7.04
N ALA A 142 -23.38 -5.53 7.24
CA ALA A 142 -23.81 -6.00 8.56
C ALA A 142 -22.66 -6.09 9.58
N THR A 143 -21.42 -6.23 9.09
CA THR A 143 -20.20 -6.38 9.89
C THR A 143 -19.20 -5.27 9.63
N ASP A 144 -19.53 -4.31 8.75
CA ASP A 144 -18.63 -3.27 8.26
C ASP A 144 -17.26 -3.83 7.83
N THR A 145 -17.30 -4.95 7.11
CA THR A 145 -16.11 -5.64 6.59
C THR A 145 -16.05 -5.59 5.08
N ALA A 146 -14.85 -5.45 4.53
CA ALA A 146 -14.60 -5.65 3.11
C ALA A 146 -13.55 -6.75 2.92
N THR A 147 -13.80 -7.64 1.95
CA THR A 147 -12.84 -8.67 1.52
C THR A 147 -12.34 -8.31 0.14
N VAL A 148 -11.06 -7.96 0.03
CA VAL A 148 -10.40 -7.66 -1.23
C VAL A 148 -10.31 -8.92 -2.07
N ARG A 149 -10.84 -8.84 -3.29
CA ARG A 149 -10.92 -9.97 -4.23
C ARG A 149 -9.54 -10.32 -4.79
N ALA A 150 -9.31 -11.61 -4.97
CA ALA A 150 -8.17 -12.13 -5.72
C ALA A 150 -8.01 -11.43 -7.09
N GLY A 151 -6.78 -11.05 -7.45
CA GLY A 151 -6.47 -10.36 -8.70
C GLY A 151 -6.74 -8.84 -8.68
N SER A 152 -7.13 -8.30 -7.53
CA SER A 152 -7.13 -6.86 -7.24
C SER A 152 -5.73 -6.41 -6.87
N GLY A 153 -5.31 -5.19 -7.23
CA GLY A 153 -3.95 -4.77 -6.93
C GLY A 153 -3.57 -3.46 -7.60
N GLY A 154 -2.34 -3.39 -8.10
CA GLY A 154 -1.83 -2.17 -8.70
C GLY A 154 -0.37 -2.21 -9.08
N THR A 155 0.18 -1.02 -9.32
CA THR A 155 1.60 -0.85 -9.62
C THR A 155 2.28 0.01 -8.57
N PHE A 156 3.56 -0.26 -8.36
CA PHE A 156 4.47 0.49 -7.52
C PHE A 156 5.66 0.91 -8.39
N THR A 157 6.03 2.18 -8.35
CA THR A 157 7.20 2.72 -9.05
C THR A 157 8.06 3.47 -8.04
N ALA A 158 9.36 3.18 -8.01
CA ALA A 158 10.34 3.88 -7.18
C ALA A 158 11.58 4.21 -8.03
N GLY A 159 11.70 5.45 -8.49
CA GLY A 159 12.76 5.85 -9.42
C GLY A 159 12.73 5.02 -10.72
N ALA A 160 13.80 4.27 -10.99
CA ALA A 160 13.89 3.38 -12.16
C ALA A 160 13.27 1.99 -11.94
N TYR A 161 12.83 1.66 -10.73
CA TYR A 161 12.25 0.36 -10.41
C TYR A 161 10.73 0.40 -10.52
N SER A 162 10.16 -0.66 -11.08
CA SER A 162 8.73 -0.90 -11.09
C SER A 162 8.40 -2.29 -10.59
N ALA A 163 7.27 -2.39 -9.92
CA ALA A 163 6.74 -3.61 -9.36
C ALA A 163 5.22 -3.65 -9.53
N THR A 164 4.66 -4.86 -9.49
CA THR A 164 3.22 -5.08 -9.42
C THR A 164 2.88 -5.75 -8.12
N PHE A 165 1.69 -5.49 -7.60
CA PHE A 165 1.17 -6.24 -6.48
C PHE A 165 -0.26 -6.69 -6.74
N ASP A 166 -0.60 -7.85 -6.19
CA ASP A 166 -1.96 -8.38 -6.18
C ASP A 166 -2.32 -8.82 -4.76
N PHE A 167 -3.61 -8.73 -4.43
CA PHE A 167 -4.17 -9.20 -3.18
C PHE A 167 -4.92 -10.50 -3.40
N ALA A 168 -4.90 -11.34 -2.38
CA ALA A 168 -5.78 -12.49 -2.25
C ALA A 168 -6.44 -12.46 -0.85
N ASP A 169 -7.76 -12.29 -0.86
CA ASP A 169 -8.64 -12.37 0.31
C ASP A 169 -8.20 -11.50 1.49
N VAL A 170 -7.69 -10.30 1.23
CA VAL A 170 -7.33 -9.35 2.30
C VAL A 170 -8.58 -8.81 2.94
N VAL A 171 -8.73 -9.02 4.25
CA VAL A 171 -9.92 -8.61 5.00
C VAL A 171 -9.64 -7.31 5.75
N VAL A 172 -10.49 -6.31 5.56
CA VAL A 172 -10.50 -5.09 6.38
C VAL A 172 -11.82 -4.99 7.13
N THR A 173 -11.75 -4.50 8.37
CA THR A 173 -12.90 -4.33 9.27
C THR A 173 -12.88 -2.91 9.80
N ALA A 174 -14.02 -2.22 9.77
CA ALA A 174 -14.10 -0.86 10.28
C ALA A 174 -13.69 -0.79 11.75
N GLY A 175 -12.89 0.23 12.10
CA GLY A 175 -12.37 0.44 13.45
C GLY A 175 -11.19 -0.46 13.83
N GLN A 176 -10.72 -1.31 12.90
CA GLN A 176 -9.44 -2.00 13.03
C GLN A 176 -8.36 -1.21 12.29
N ASN A 177 -7.19 -1.09 12.91
CA ASN A 177 -6.08 -0.33 12.32
C ASN A 177 -5.36 -1.12 11.20
N TYR A 178 -5.47 -2.45 11.19
CA TYR A 178 -4.70 -3.32 10.29
C TYR A 178 -5.59 -4.35 9.60
N PRO A 179 -5.21 -4.84 8.40
CA PRO A 179 -5.94 -5.90 7.74
C PRO A 179 -5.98 -7.18 8.60
N ALA A 180 -7.17 -7.71 8.82
CA ALA A 180 -7.45 -8.84 9.71
C ALA A 180 -6.94 -10.19 9.18
N GLY A 181 -6.52 -10.24 7.92
CA GLY A 181 -6.10 -11.48 7.26
C GLY A 181 -5.85 -11.28 5.78
N GLY A 182 -5.36 -12.33 5.13
CA GLY A 182 -5.14 -12.41 3.68
C GLY A 182 -3.70 -12.12 3.28
N THR A 183 -3.44 -12.08 1.98
CA THR A 183 -2.09 -11.91 1.45
C THR A 183 -1.99 -10.86 0.36
N MET A 184 -0.84 -10.20 0.27
CA MET A 184 -0.41 -9.40 -0.87
C MET A 184 0.81 -10.05 -1.51
N THR A 185 0.73 -10.40 -2.78
CA THR A 185 1.90 -10.77 -3.58
C THR A 185 2.52 -9.51 -4.16
N PHE A 186 3.82 -9.33 -4.00
CA PHE A 186 4.60 -8.22 -4.53
C PHE A 186 5.68 -8.76 -5.48
N VAL A 187 5.66 -8.31 -6.73
CA VAL A 187 6.55 -8.79 -7.80
C VAL A 187 7.43 -7.65 -8.28
N SER A 188 8.74 -7.77 -8.06
CA SER A 188 9.76 -6.80 -8.50
C SER A 188 10.85 -7.52 -9.29
N GLY A 189 10.85 -7.34 -10.61
CA GLY A 189 11.67 -8.12 -11.52
C GLY A 189 11.37 -9.63 -11.42
N ALA A 190 12.40 -10.45 -11.18
CA ALA A 190 12.26 -11.89 -11.02
C ALA A 190 11.89 -12.35 -9.59
N ARG A 191 11.76 -11.41 -8.64
CA ARG A 191 11.50 -11.71 -7.24
C ARG A 191 10.02 -11.58 -6.92
N VAL A 192 9.52 -12.58 -6.21
CA VAL A 192 8.13 -12.65 -5.74
C VAL A 192 8.13 -12.75 -4.23
N LEU A 193 7.55 -11.76 -3.56
CA LEU A 193 7.32 -11.77 -2.12
C LEU A 193 5.85 -11.95 -1.85
N THR A 194 5.51 -12.74 -0.84
CA THR A 194 4.16 -12.81 -0.28
C THR A 194 4.17 -12.16 1.09
N VAL A 195 3.40 -11.09 1.25
CA VAL A 195 3.11 -10.46 2.54
C VAL A 195 1.84 -11.06 3.09
N THR A 196 1.89 -11.58 4.31
CA THR A 196 0.74 -12.15 5.03
C THR A 196 0.33 -11.21 6.15
N PHE A 197 -0.95 -10.84 6.16
CA PHE A 197 -1.57 -10.06 7.22
C PHE A 197 -2.30 -10.98 8.19
N ASP A 198 -2.31 -10.65 9.47
CA ASP A 198 -2.90 -11.47 10.54
C ASP A 198 -3.77 -10.67 11.53
N GLY A 199 -3.99 -9.38 11.26
CA GLY A 199 -4.77 -8.48 12.12
C GLY A 199 -3.96 -7.73 13.16
N ASP A 200 -2.65 -7.98 13.25
CA ASP A 200 -1.77 -7.27 14.17
C ASP A 200 -1.06 -6.08 13.48
N GLU A 201 -0.32 -5.30 14.28
CA GLU A 201 0.55 -4.20 13.80
C GLU A 201 1.66 -4.69 12.87
N THR A 202 1.88 -6.00 12.78
CA THR A 202 2.93 -6.57 11.94
C THR A 202 2.38 -7.40 10.79
N ALA A 203 3.16 -7.51 9.72
CA ALA A 203 2.93 -8.47 8.64
C ALA A 203 4.21 -9.26 8.37
N VAL A 204 4.08 -10.45 7.79
CA VAL A 204 5.24 -11.28 7.43
C VAL A 204 5.42 -11.31 5.92
N ALA A 205 6.54 -10.81 5.43
CA ALA A 205 6.95 -10.92 4.03
C ALA A 205 7.85 -12.14 3.84
N THR A 206 7.56 -12.99 2.86
CA THR A 206 8.38 -14.16 2.52
C THR A 206 8.75 -14.12 1.05
N LEU A 207 10.05 -14.19 0.74
CA LEU A 207 10.55 -14.30 -0.63
C LEU A 207 10.45 -15.75 -1.10
N ALA A 208 9.94 -15.95 -2.33
CA ALA A 208 9.86 -17.27 -2.93
C ALA A 208 11.25 -17.94 -3.00
N GLY A 209 11.43 -19.02 -2.23
CA GLY A 209 12.69 -19.77 -2.16
C GLY A 209 13.82 -19.06 -1.39
N GLY A 210 13.51 -18.07 -0.56
CA GLY A 210 14.50 -17.24 0.13
C GLY A 210 14.15 -16.89 1.58
N GLY A 211 14.54 -15.68 1.99
CA GLY A 211 14.37 -15.16 3.35
C GLY A 211 12.94 -14.71 3.68
N SER A 212 12.74 -14.39 4.96
CA SER A 212 11.49 -13.83 5.48
C SER A 212 11.78 -12.63 6.37
N TRP A 213 10.84 -11.70 6.44
CA TRP A 213 10.94 -10.47 7.20
C TRP A 213 9.63 -10.17 7.92
N VAL A 214 9.75 -9.61 9.13
CA VAL A 214 8.65 -9.02 9.87
C VAL A 214 8.61 -7.53 9.56
N LEU A 215 7.48 -7.09 9.03
CA LEU A 215 7.16 -5.72 8.66
C LEU A 215 6.34 -5.09 9.77
N ASN A 216 6.65 -3.86 10.18
CA ASN A 216 5.78 -3.06 11.04
C ASN A 216 4.87 -2.18 10.15
N LEU A 217 3.55 -2.31 10.32
CA LEU A 217 2.54 -1.61 9.55
C LEU A 217 2.19 -0.22 10.11
N GLU A 218 2.75 0.19 11.25
CA GLU A 218 2.64 1.55 11.78
C GLU A 218 3.74 2.47 11.24
N ASP A 219 4.99 2.00 11.19
CA ASP A 219 6.15 2.81 10.84
C ASP A 219 6.93 2.35 9.59
N GLY A 220 6.53 1.21 9.00
CA GLY A 220 7.17 0.65 7.80
C GLY A 220 8.51 -0.04 8.06
N SER A 221 8.96 -0.15 9.31
CA SER A 221 10.23 -0.79 9.64
C SER A 221 10.21 -2.29 9.30
N ILE A 222 11.39 -2.83 8.98
CA ILE A 222 11.55 -4.22 8.52
C ILE A 222 12.69 -4.90 9.28
N ASN A 223 12.44 -6.11 9.78
CA ASN A 223 13.42 -6.95 10.46
C ASN A 223 13.44 -8.34 9.84
N ALA A 224 14.62 -8.97 9.73
CA ALA A 224 14.69 -10.37 9.32
C ALA A 224 13.91 -11.26 10.31
N ALA A 225 13.09 -12.17 9.80
CA ALA A 225 12.47 -13.22 10.59
C ALA A 225 13.57 -14.24 10.93
N GLY A 226 13.85 -14.42 12.23
CA GLY A 226 14.90 -15.29 12.74
C GLY A 226 14.65 -16.78 12.51
#